data_AF-A0A534BG71-F1
#
_entry.id   AF-A0A534BG71-F1
#
_cell.length_a   1.000
_cell.length_b   1.000
_cell.length_c   1.000
_cell.angle_alpha   90.00
_cell.angle_beta   90.00
_cell.angle_gamma   90.00
#
_symmetry.space_group_name_H-M   'P 1'
#
loop_
_entity.id
_entity.type
_entity.pdbx_description
1 polymer ?
#
loop_
_entity_poly.entity_id
_entity_poly.type
_entity_poly.pdbx_seq_one_letter_code
_entity_poly.pdbx_strand_id
1 'polypeptide(L)'
;KYADYKMLVYPTHRSAAAPQSVYDATKRNATTGKLVPDGNGVTGAIGGVPFPIPKVGVEVFWNHVTRYRGLAAGLQVGQAPLTAGGGYTLVNFKEEFYFQYYQPGMTEAALNNILLFFTQETTGPARLAGEVLLVQETLDQAKEARRAWVYNPGQRRVRRAPNVAFDNPGTNSDNLRTSDQFDMYNGSPERY
;
A
#
# COMPACT_ATOMS: atom_id res chain seq x y z
N LYS A 1 46.03 -27.69 -5.14
CA LYS A 1 44.90 -27.85 -6.09
C LYS A 1 44.09 -29.07 -5.62
N TYR A 2 42.79 -28.91 -5.35
CA TYR A 2 41.92 -30.01 -4.93
C TYR A 2 41.11 -30.49 -6.14
N ALA A 3 41.57 -31.55 -6.81
CA ALA A 3 40.96 -32.06 -8.05
C ALA A 3 39.55 -32.62 -7.84
N ASP A 4 39.23 -33.00 -6.60
CA ASP A 4 38.00 -33.70 -6.22
C ASP A 4 36.97 -32.76 -5.57
N TYR A 5 37.36 -31.49 -5.36
CA TYR A 5 36.48 -30.47 -4.81
C TYR A 5 35.44 -30.04 -5.86
N LYS A 6 34.16 -30.25 -5.55
CA LYS A 6 33.03 -29.74 -6.33
C LYS A 6 32.11 -28.90 -5.45
N MET A 7 31.77 -27.71 -5.92
CA MET A 7 30.70 -26.91 -5.33
C MET A 7 29.38 -27.36 -5.95
N LEU A 8 28.50 -27.94 -5.14
CA LEU A 8 27.15 -28.30 -5.57
C LEU A 8 26.29 -27.04 -5.59
N VAL A 9 26.18 -26.41 -6.76
CA VAL A 9 25.29 -25.25 -6.97
C VAL A 9 23.91 -25.79 -7.35
N TYR A 10 22.96 -25.69 -6.42
CA TYR A 10 21.56 -26.01 -6.68
C TYR A 10 20.87 -24.82 -7.35
N PRO A 11 19.95 -25.05 -8.30
CA PRO A 11 19.15 -23.97 -8.85
C PRO A 11 18.32 -23.33 -7.73
N THR A 12 18.50 -22.03 -7.52
CA THR A 12 17.64 -21.26 -6.61
C THR A 12 16.30 -21.02 -7.30
N HIS A 13 15.23 -21.65 -6.82
CA HIS A 13 13.88 -21.23 -7.18
C HIS A 13 13.51 -20.02 -6.32
N ARG A 14 13.28 -18.87 -6.97
CA ARG A 14 12.76 -17.70 -6.26
C ARG A 14 11.32 -18.02 -5.86
N SER A 15 11.12 -18.37 -4.59
CA SER A 15 9.80 -18.76 -4.06
C SER A 15 8.77 -17.61 -4.08
N ALA A 16 9.24 -16.37 -4.18
CA ALA A 16 8.44 -15.18 -4.45
C ALA A 16 8.81 -14.59 -5.82
N ALA A 17 8.15 -15.04 -6.87
CA ALA A 17 8.22 -14.46 -8.21
C ALA A 17 6.93 -13.69 -8.51
N ALA A 18 7.03 -12.56 -9.20
CA ALA A 18 5.87 -11.89 -9.76
C ALA A 18 5.43 -12.61 -11.05
N PRO A 19 4.16 -12.46 -11.49
CA PRO A 19 3.75 -12.93 -12.81
C PRO A 19 4.59 -12.29 -13.93
N GLN A 20 4.77 -13.01 -15.04
CA GLN A 20 5.56 -12.53 -16.19
C GLN A 20 5.11 -11.15 -16.69
N SER A 21 3.80 -10.88 -16.67
CA SER A 21 3.23 -9.58 -17.04
C SER A 21 3.78 -8.40 -16.23
N VAL A 22 4.11 -8.60 -14.95
CA VAL A 22 4.71 -7.58 -14.09
C VAL A 22 6.14 -7.29 -14.50
N TYR A 23 6.92 -8.32 -14.86
CA TYR A 23 8.29 -8.15 -15.36
C TYR A 23 8.30 -7.45 -16.72
N ASP A 24 7.39 -7.83 -17.62
CA ASP A 24 7.27 -7.20 -18.94
C ASP A 24 6.85 -5.72 -18.81
N ALA A 25 5.88 -5.44 -17.94
CA ALA A 25 5.48 -4.07 -17.61
C ALA A 25 6.64 -3.27 -17.00
N THR A 26 7.37 -3.85 -16.05
CA THR A 26 8.55 -3.21 -15.44
C THR A 26 9.62 -2.87 -16.49
N LYS A 27 9.88 -3.77 -17.45
CA LYS A 27 10.81 -3.52 -18.55
C LYS A 27 10.35 -2.37 -19.45
N ARG A 28 9.05 -2.26 -19.75
CA ARG A 28 8.49 -1.12 -20.49
C ARG A 28 8.63 0.17 -19.70
N ASN A 29 8.24 0.15 -18.42
CA ASN A 29 8.28 1.29 -17.50
C ASN A 29 9.69 1.87 -17.36
N ALA A 30 10.75 1.07 -17.47
CA ALA A 30 12.13 1.54 -17.49
C ALA A 30 12.43 2.63 -18.53
N THR A 31 11.62 2.71 -19.60
CA THR A 31 11.77 3.69 -20.70
C THR A 31 10.63 4.71 -20.77
N THR A 32 9.47 4.41 -20.16
CA THR A 32 8.26 5.23 -20.25
C THR A 32 7.90 5.95 -18.95
N GLY A 33 8.27 5.38 -17.81
CA GLY A 33 7.96 5.89 -16.48
C GLY A 33 8.67 7.21 -16.19
N LYS A 34 7.91 8.18 -15.71
CA LYS A 34 8.39 9.51 -15.32
C LYS A 34 7.70 9.96 -14.04
N LEU A 35 8.41 10.72 -13.22
CA LEU A 35 7.77 11.52 -12.18
C LEU A 35 6.95 12.63 -12.85
N VAL A 36 5.82 12.96 -12.25
CA VAL A 36 5.15 14.24 -12.55
C VAL A 36 6.00 15.41 -12.01
N PRO A 37 5.82 16.66 -12.48
CA PRO A 37 6.76 17.75 -12.23
C PRO A 37 7.11 18.04 -10.76
N ASP A 38 6.18 17.82 -9.83
CA ASP A 38 6.38 18.04 -8.40
C ASP A 38 6.81 16.78 -7.63
N GLY A 39 6.97 15.64 -8.32
CA GLY A 39 7.35 14.36 -7.72
C GLY A 39 6.21 13.65 -6.97
N ASN A 40 5.00 14.22 -6.91
CA ASN A 40 3.85 13.69 -6.15
C ASN A 40 3.03 12.64 -6.89
N GLY A 41 3.57 12.11 -7.97
CA GLY A 41 2.95 11.06 -8.76
C GLY A 41 3.88 10.50 -9.83
N VAL A 42 3.35 9.52 -10.55
CA VAL A 42 4.03 8.84 -11.65
C VAL A 42 3.13 8.86 -12.88
N THR A 43 3.73 9.03 -14.05
CA THR A 43 3.07 8.89 -15.35
C THR A 43 3.86 7.96 -16.25
N GLY A 44 3.21 7.35 -17.25
CA GLY A 44 3.84 6.46 -18.21
C GLY A 44 4.21 5.09 -17.66
N ALA A 45 3.69 4.69 -16.49
CA ALA A 45 3.98 3.41 -15.86
C ALA A 45 2.73 2.76 -15.27
N ILE A 46 2.46 1.50 -15.62
CA ILE A 46 1.31 0.71 -15.13
C ILE A 46 1.71 -0.76 -14.97
N GLY A 47 1.20 -1.43 -13.94
CA GLY A 47 1.26 -2.89 -13.78
C GLY A 47 2.66 -3.45 -13.50
N GLY A 48 3.64 -2.61 -13.21
CA GLY A 48 5.03 -2.99 -12.92
C GLY A 48 5.75 -1.91 -12.13
N VAL A 49 7.01 -2.16 -11.76
CA VAL A 49 7.82 -1.17 -11.04
C VAL A 49 8.03 0.05 -11.95
N PRO A 50 7.70 1.28 -11.51
CA PRO A 50 7.78 2.45 -12.38
C PRO A 50 9.21 2.87 -12.69
N PHE A 51 10.13 2.75 -11.71
CA PHE A 51 11.53 3.16 -11.84
C PHE A 51 12.48 2.03 -11.48
N PRO A 52 12.61 0.97 -12.30
CA PRO A 52 13.48 -0.16 -12.00
C PRO A 52 14.98 0.21 -11.94
N ILE A 53 15.35 1.35 -12.50
CA ILE A 53 16.70 1.94 -12.42
C ILE A 53 16.53 3.36 -11.85
N PRO A 54 16.32 3.50 -10.52
CA PRO A 54 16.00 4.79 -9.93
C PRO A 54 17.22 5.71 -9.93
N LYS A 55 17.01 6.99 -10.24
CA LYS A 55 18.01 8.06 -10.30
C LYS A 55 17.96 8.96 -9.06
N VAL A 56 16.81 9.03 -8.39
CA VAL A 56 16.58 9.88 -7.21
C VAL A 56 15.74 9.14 -6.17
N GLY A 57 15.81 9.57 -4.90
CA GLY A 57 15.14 8.88 -3.79
C GLY A 57 13.62 8.77 -3.94
N VAL A 58 12.96 9.81 -4.47
CA VAL A 58 11.49 9.80 -4.67
C VAL A 58 11.04 8.73 -5.69
N GLU A 59 11.90 8.32 -6.63
CA GLU A 59 11.59 7.20 -7.52
C GLU A 59 11.56 5.86 -6.77
N VAL A 60 12.41 5.70 -5.75
CA VAL A 60 12.41 4.53 -4.86
C VAL A 60 11.14 4.52 -4.00
N PHE A 61 10.71 5.69 -3.50
CA PHE A 61 9.44 5.83 -2.79
C PHE A 61 8.27 5.33 -3.66
N TRP A 62 8.19 5.79 -4.92
CA TRP A 62 7.14 5.35 -5.84
C TRP A 62 7.20 3.86 -6.17
N ASN A 63 8.41 3.27 -6.26
CA ASN A 63 8.54 1.83 -6.40
C ASN A 63 7.96 1.06 -5.21
N HIS A 64 8.09 1.58 -3.97
CA HIS A 64 7.49 0.95 -2.78
C HIS A 64 5.96 1.09 -2.76
N VAL A 65 5.45 2.30 -3.02
CA VAL A 65 4.00 2.56 -3.03
C VAL A 65 3.29 1.72 -4.09
N THR A 66 3.90 1.58 -5.27
CA THR A 66 3.32 0.86 -6.40
C THR A 66 3.74 -0.61 -6.47
N ARG A 67 4.45 -1.17 -5.49
CA ARG A 67 4.98 -2.55 -5.57
C ARG A 67 3.90 -3.62 -5.73
N TYR A 68 4.25 -4.73 -6.38
CA TYR A 68 3.34 -5.83 -6.62
C TYR A 68 2.99 -6.57 -5.33
N ARG A 69 1.68 -6.70 -5.06
CA ARG A 69 1.11 -7.35 -3.88
C ARG A 69 -0.01 -8.35 -4.22
N GLY A 70 -0.08 -8.77 -5.48
CA GLY A 70 -1.23 -9.50 -6.02
C GLY A 70 -2.24 -8.59 -6.71
N LEU A 71 -3.41 -9.15 -7.05
CA LEU A 71 -4.53 -8.41 -7.65
C LEU A 71 -5.54 -7.91 -6.60
N ALA A 72 -5.71 -8.70 -5.55
CA ALA A 72 -6.51 -8.37 -4.37
C ALA A 72 -5.92 -9.12 -3.17
N ALA A 73 -6.20 -8.64 -1.96
CA ALA A 73 -5.80 -9.31 -0.73
C ALA A 73 -6.90 -9.18 0.32
N GLY A 74 -7.01 -10.16 1.20
CA GLY A 74 -7.84 -10.12 2.39
C GLY A 74 -7.02 -10.50 3.60
N LEU A 75 -7.09 -9.73 4.68
CA LEU A 75 -6.36 -9.98 5.92
C LEU A 75 -7.30 -9.95 7.11
N GLN A 76 -6.96 -10.76 8.11
CA GLN A 76 -7.50 -10.65 9.47
C GLN A 76 -6.35 -10.17 10.34
N VAL A 77 -6.51 -8.99 10.94
CA VAL A 77 -5.44 -8.31 11.66
C VAL A 77 -5.84 -8.12 13.11
N GLY A 78 -4.95 -8.47 14.03
CA GLY A 78 -5.08 -8.14 15.45
C GLY A 78 -4.13 -7.01 15.81
N GLN A 79 -4.66 -5.89 16.31
CA GLN A 79 -3.89 -4.77 16.84
C GLN A 79 -4.05 -4.72 18.36
N ALA A 80 -2.93 -4.70 19.07
CA ALA A 80 -2.89 -4.71 20.54
C ALA A 80 -2.26 -3.40 21.05
N PRO A 81 -3.01 -2.30 21.15
CA PRO A 81 -2.52 -1.09 21.83
C PRO A 81 -2.26 -1.40 23.31
N LEU A 82 -1.03 -1.16 23.77
CA LEU A 82 -0.61 -1.43 25.15
C LEU A 82 -0.83 -0.22 26.05
N THR A 83 -1.34 -0.49 27.25
CA THR A 83 -1.32 0.46 28.37
C THR A 83 0.08 0.53 29.00
N ALA A 84 0.37 1.60 29.74
CA ALA A 84 1.65 1.75 30.44
C ALA A 84 1.97 0.60 31.42
N GLY A 85 0.94 -0.06 31.96
CA GLY A 85 1.08 -1.24 32.83
C GLY A 85 1.24 -2.57 32.08
N GLY A 86 1.31 -2.57 30.75
CA GLY A 86 1.51 -3.76 29.92
C GLY A 86 0.23 -4.54 29.56
N GLY A 87 -0.93 -4.15 30.10
CA GLY A 87 -2.23 -4.68 29.66
C GLY A 87 -2.63 -4.16 28.27
N TYR A 88 -3.46 -4.90 27.55
CA TYR A 88 -3.98 -4.49 26.23
C TYR A 88 -5.39 -5.03 26.00
N THR A 89 -6.13 -4.41 25.08
CA THR A 89 -7.36 -4.98 24.52
C THR A 89 -7.14 -5.18 23.03
N LEU A 90 -7.33 -6.40 22.54
CA LEU A 90 -7.15 -6.70 21.12
C LEU A 90 -8.27 -6.07 20.30
N VAL A 91 -7.89 -5.24 19.33
CA VAL A 91 -8.76 -4.73 18.29
C VAL A 91 -8.56 -5.60 17.06
N ASN A 92 -9.64 -6.18 16.55
CA ASN A 92 -9.59 -7.06 15.39
C ASN A 92 -10.14 -6.33 14.17
N PHE A 93 -9.48 -6.51 13.04
CA PHE A 93 -9.87 -5.95 11.77
C PHE A 93 -10.01 -7.04 10.71
N LYS A 94 -10.99 -6.84 9.83
CA LYS A 94 -10.99 -7.45 8.50
C LYS A 94 -10.57 -6.38 7.50
N GLU A 95 -9.51 -6.65 6.77
CA GLU A 95 -8.97 -5.75 5.75
C GLU A 95 -9.09 -6.36 4.37
N GLU A 96 -9.47 -5.57 3.37
CA GLU A 96 -9.55 -6.00 1.98
C GLU A 96 -8.88 -4.95 1.07
N PHE A 97 -8.12 -5.44 0.10
CA PHE A 97 -7.40 -4.62 -0.87
C PHE A 97 -7.80 -5.03 -2.28
N TYR A 98 -7.96 -4.05 -3.15
CA TYR A 98 -8.07 -4.23 -4.59
C TYR A 98 -7.00 -3.38 -5.27
N PHE A 99 -5.97 -4.02 -5.82
CA PHE A 99 -4.82 -3.34 -6.41
C PHE A 99 -5.12 -2.99 -7.87
N GLN A 100 -5.79 -1.86 -8.09
CA GLN A 100 -6.22 -1.41 -9.42
C GLN A 100 -5.04 -1.28 -10.39
N TYR A 101 -3.89 -0.78 -9.92
CA TYR A 101 -2.65 -0.61 -10.71
C TYR A 101 -2.15 -1.88 -11.42
N TYR A 102 -2.47 -3.06 -10.89
CA TYR A 102 -2.02 -4.36 -11.40
C TYR A 102 -3.10 -5.17 -12.13
N GLN A 103 -4.32 -4.63 -12.26
CA GLN A 103 -5.41 -5.38 -12.90
C GLN A 103 -5.09 -5.68 -14.38
N PRO A 104 -5.42 -6.88 -14.87
CA PRO A 104 -5.26 -7.20 -16.29
C PRO A 104 -5.96 -6.18 -17.19
N GLY A 105 -5.28 -5.71 -18.23
CA GLY A 105 -5.80 -4.70 -19.16
C GLY A 105 -5.83 -3.27 -18.60
N MET A 106 -5.31 -3.03 -17.39
CA MET A 106 -5.21 -1.67 -16.84
C MET A 106 -4.32 -0.79 -17.72
N THR A 107 -4.75 0.46 -17.87
CA THR A 107 -4.01 1.54 -18.54
C THR A 107 -3.97 2.75 -17.64
N GLU A 108 -3.08 3.70 -17.89
CA GLU A 108 -2.98 4.91 -17.08
C GLU A 108 -4.26 5.75 -17.13
N ALA A 109 -4.89 5.83 -18.31
CA ALA A 109 -6.18 6.50 -18.48
C ALA A 109 -7.30 5.78 -17.70
N ALA A 110 -7.35 4.44 -17.76
CA ALA A 110 -8.36 3.65 -17.05
C ALA A 110 -8.13 3.61 -15.53
N LEU A 111 -6.89 3.80 -15.06
CA LEU A 111 -6.55 3.89 -13.65
C LEU A 111 -7.30 5.06 -12.99
N ASN A 112 -7.56 6.12 -13.76
CA ASN A 112 -8.27 7.32 -13.31
C ASN A 112 -7.73 7.86 -11.98
N ASN A 113 -6.41 7.94 -11.89
CA ASN A 113 -5.66 8.36 -10.72
C ASN A 113 -5.82 7.49 -9.46
N ILE A 114 -6.42 6.30 -9.49
CA ILE A 114 -6.62 5.45 -8.31
C ILE A 114 -5.71 4.21 -8.37
N LEU A 115 -4.73 4.13 -7.46
CA LEU A 115 -3.79 3.01 -7.36
C LEU A 115 -4.44 1.73 -6.82
N LEU A 116 -5.20 1.88 -5.74
CA LEU A 116 -5.85 0.79 -5.04
C LEU A 116 -7.07 1.27 -4.27
N PHE A 117 -7.95 0.32 -3.98
CA PHE A 117 -9.00 0.46 -2.99
C PHE A 117 -8.64 -0.35 -1.76
N PHE A 118 -8.98 0.19 -0.59
CA PHE A 118 -8.78 -0.45 0.69
C PHE A 118 -10.02 -0.28 1.56
N THR A 119 -10.46 -1.36 2.19
CA THR A 119 -11.47 -1.35 3.25
C THR A 119 -10.90 -1.99 4.50
N GLN A 120 -11.23 -1.41 5.65
CA GLN A 120 -10.93 -1.96 6.95
C GLN A 120 -12.19 -1.88 7.80
N GLU A 121 -12.68 -3.03 8.24
CA GLU A 121 -13.80 -3.16 9.16
C GLU A 121 -13.26 -3.59 10.53
N THR A 122 -13.62 -2.86 11.58
CA THR A 122 -13.36 -3.30 12.96
C THR A 122 -14.37 -4.38 13.32
N THR A 123 -13.89 -5.61 13.56
CA THR A 123 -14.73 -6.78 13.89
C THR A 123 -14.82 -7.02 15.39
N GLY A 124 -13.91 -6.42 16.18
CA GLY A 124 -13.96 -6.45 17.64
C GLY A 124 -12.97 -5.49 18.29
N PRO A 125 -13.13 -5.14 19.57
CA PRO A 125 -14.17 -5.61 20.50
C PRO A 125 -15.55 -4.99 20.21
N ALA A 126 -16.62 -5.53 20.83
CA ALA A 126 -18.02 -5.15 20.54
C ALA A 126 -18.31 -3.63 20.60
N ARG A 127 -17.58 -2.88 21.44
CA ARG A 127 -17.71 -1.42 21.54
C ARG A 127 -17.32 -0.68 20.26
N LEU A 128 -16.35 -1.22 19.51
CA LEU A 128 -15.81 -0.63 18.28
C LEU A 128 -16.29 -1.34 17.02
N ALA A 129 -16.90 -2.53 17.17
CA ALA A 129 -17.31 -3.37 16.06
C ALA A 129 -18.28 -2.64 15.10
N GLY A 130 -18.05 -2.80 13.80
CA GLY A 130 -18.83 -2.18 12.72
C GLY A 130 -18.33 -0.80 12.28
N GLU A 131 -17.25 -0.27 12.85
CA GLU A 131 -16.53 0.87 12.27
C GLU A 131 -15.85 0.45 10.96
N VAL A 132 -16.02 1.25 9.90
CA VAL A 132 -15.45 0.95 8.58
C VAL A 132 -14.65 2.14 8.06
N LEU A 133 -13.41 1.91 7.68
CA LEU A 133 -12.58 2.83 6.90
C LEU A 133 -12.59 2.37 5.44
N LEU A 134 -12.88 3.29 4.51
CA LEU A 134 -12.74 3.12 3.07
C LEU A 134 -11.71 4.11 2.55
N VAL A 135 -10.76 3.63 1.74
CA VAL A 135 -9.73 4.46 1.10
C VAL A 135 -9.67 4.14 -0.40
N GLN A 136 -9.62 5.19 -1.21
CA GLN A 136 -9.19 5.15 -2.60
C GLN A 136 -7.85 5.89 -2.67
N GLU A 137 -6.78 5.15 -2.87
CA GLU A 137 -5.43 5.70 -2.92
C GLU A 137 -5.18 6.37 -4.25
N THR A 138 -4.75 7.63 -4.25
CA THR A 138 -4.46 8.35 -5.49
C THR A 138 -3.00 8.20 -5.93
N LEU A 139 -2.76 8.13 -7.25
CA LEU A 139 -1.41 8.03 -7.82
C LEU A 139 -0.71 9.40 -7.83
N ASP A 140 -1.42 10.45 -8.21
CA ASP A 140 -0.98 11.84 -8.18
C ASP A 140 -1.84 12.58 -7.16
N GLN A 141 -1.24 12.87 -6.00
CA GLN A 141 -1.94 13.51 -4.89
C GLN A 141 -2.06 15.04 -5.07
N ALA A 142 -1.27 15.64 -5.95
CA ALA A 142 -1.38 17.07 -6.27
C ALA A 142 -2.56 17.32 -7.21
N LYS A 143 -2.81 16.41 -8.16
CA LYS A 143 -4.01 16.43 -8.99
C LYS A 143 -5.27 16.16 -8.17
N GLU A 144 -5.20 15.17 -7.28
CA GLU A 144 -6.31 14.83 -6.42
C GLU A 144 -5.85 14.22 -5.09
N ALA A 145 -6.18 14.90 -4.00
CA ALA A 145 -5.94 14.40 -2.66
C ALA A 145 -6.66 13.06 -2.43
N ARG A 146 -6.07 12.21 -1.59
CA ARG A 146 -6.64 10.91 -1.19
C ARG A 146 -8.12 11.02 -0.83
N ARG A 147 -8.91 10.06 -1.31
CA ARG A 147 -10.31 9.95 -0.94
C ARG A 147 -10.47 8.88 0.12
N ALA A 148 -10.85 9.31 1.32
CA ALA A 148 -11.07 8.40 2.43
C ALA A 148 -12.35 8.77 3.19
N TRP A 149 -13.01 7.75 3.75
CA TRP A 149 -14.22 7.89 4.53
C TRP A 149 -14.22 6.93 5.71
N VAL A 150 -14.78 7.39 6.83
CA VAL A 150 -15.01 6.56 8.01
C VAL A 150 -16.51 6.50 8.29
N TYR A 151 -17.03 5.29 8.42
CA TYR A 151 -18.37 5.03 8.92
C TYR A 151 -18.29 4.75 10.42
N ASN A 152 -19.04 5.51 11.21
CA ASN A 152 -19.15 5.29 12.65
C ASN A 152 -20.53 4.65 12.97
N PRO A 153 -20.56 3.41 13.51
CA PRO A 153 -21.81 2.69 13.77
C PRO A 153 -22.66 3.35 14.86
N GLY A 154 -22.02 3.94 15.88
CA GLY A 154 -22.70 4.61 16.98
C GLY A 154 -23.49 5.85 16.52
N GLN A 155 -22.96 6.58 15.55
CA GLN A 155 -23.63 7.75 14.96
C GLN A 155 -24.40 7.43 13.67
N ARG A 156 -24.22 6.23 13.11
CA ARG A 156 -24.73 5.79 11.80
C ARG A 156 -24.43 6.79 10.68
N ARG A 157 -23.22 7.35 10.69
CA ARG A 157 -22.80 8.40 9.74
C ARG A 157 -21.49 8.05 9.07
N VAL A 158 -21.41 8.40 7.79
CA VAL A 158 -20.17 8.42 7.02
C VAL A 158 -19.59 9.84 7.06
N ARG A 159 -18.29 9.95 7.30
CA ARG A 159 -17.56 11.22 7.28
C ARG A 159 -16.35 11.10 6.38
N ARG A 160 -16.03 12.16 5.63
CA ARG A 160 -14.79 12.21 4.86
C ARG A 160 -13.61 12.34 5.82
N ALA A 161 -12.57 11.53 5.60
CA ALA A 161 -11.41 11.41 6.47
C ALA A 161 -10.10 11.50 5.66
N PRO A 162 -9.85 12.60 4.94
CA PRO A 162 -8.69 12.72 4.05
C PRO A 162 -7.35 12.69 4.81
N ASN A 163 -7.38 12.96 6.12
CA ASN A 163 -6.21 12.99 7.00
C ASN A 163 -5.79 11.61 7.52
N VAL A 164 -6.42 10.51 7.08
CA VAL A 164 -5.88 9.16 7.33
C VAL A 164 -4.64 9.00 6.44
N ALA A 165 -3.53 9.64 6.82
CA ALA A 165 -2.28 9.71 6.08
C ALA A 165 -1.12 10.13 7.01
N PHE A 166 0.12 9.84 6.62
CA PHE A 166 1.34 10.29 7.32
C PHE A 166 1.38 9.91 8.81
N ASP A 167 1.79 10.88 9.64
CA ASP A 167 1.91 10.85 11.10
C ASP A 167 0.57 10.95 11.85
N ASN A 168 -0.57 10.96 11.13
CA ASN A 168 -1.87 10.96 11.81
C ASN A 168 -2.13 9.61 12.49
N PRO A 169 -2.80 9.60 13.65
CA PRO A 169 -3.12 8.37 14.36
C PRO A 169 -3.82 7.32 13.51
N GLY A 170 -3.36 6.08 13.59
CA GLY A 170 -3.98 4.95 12.92
C GLY A 170 -5.31 4.55 13.58
N THR A 171 -6.20 3.94 12.80
CA THR A 171 -7.51 3.45 13.26
C THR A 171 -7.38 2.61 14.53
N ASN A 172 -8.15 2.96 15.57
CA ASN A 172 -8.29 2.22 16.83
C ASN A 172 -6.95 1.78 17.46
N SER A 173 -5.92 2.62 17.33
CA SER A 173 -4.56 2.36 17.81
C SER A 173 -4.23 3.01 19.15
N ASP A 174 -5.20 3.63 19.81
CA ASP A 174 -5.02 4.49 20.99
C ASP A 174 -3.92 5.57 20.78
N ASN A 175 -3.76 6.02 19.53
CA ASN A 175 -2.71 6.94 19.07
C ASN A 175 -1.27 6.43 19.29
N LEU A 176 -1.08 5.12 19.53
CA LEU A 176 0.24 4.51 19.70
C LEU A 176 0.91 4.16 18.36
N ARG A 177 0.12 4.10 17.28
CA ARG A 177 0.60 3.87 15.92
C ARG A 177 0.13 4.97 14.99
N THR A 178 0.99 5.44 14.10
CA THR A 178 0.67 6.39 13.02
C THR A 178 0.29 5.67 11.72
N SER A 179 -0.32 6.38 10.79
CA SER A 179 -0.80 5.82 9.52
C SER A 179 0.35 5.33 8.63
N ASP A 180 1.50 6.00 8.64
CA ASP A 180 2.71 5.62 7.92
C ASP A 180 3.42 4.38 8.48
N GLN A 181 3.28 4.08 9.77
CA GLN A 181 3.74 2.81 10.33
C GLN A 181 2.95 1.60 9.79
N PHE A 182 1.80 1.83 9.15
CA PHE A 182 1.14 0.82 8.34
C PHE A 182 1.74 0.82 6.93
N ASP A 183 2.50 -0.23 6.63
CA ASP A 183 3.16 -0.42 5.35
C ASP A 183 4.28 0.60 5.02
N MET A 184 4.91 1.17 6.05
CA MET A 184 6.06 2.09 6.05
C MET A 184 5.80 3.50 5.51
N TYR A 185 5.09 3.62 4.39
CA TYR A 185 4.80 4.91 3.76
C TYR A 185 3.32 5.05 3.50
N ASN A 186 2.80 6.23 3.82
CA ASN A 186 1.39 6.50 3.70
C ASN A 186 1.15 7.99 3.39
N GLY A 187 0.64 8.30 2.19
CA GLY A 187 0.46 9.67 1.70
C GLY A 187 1.41 10.02 0.55
N SER A 188 1.49 11.30 0.19
CA SER A 188 2.41 11.83 -0.82
C SER A 188 3.88 11.80 -0.33
N PRO A 189 4.86 11.88 -1.24
CA PRO A 189 6.27 11.97 -0.84
C PRO A 189 6.65 13.29 -0.15
N GLU A 190 5.81 14.34 -0.16
CA GLU A 190 6.15 15.68 0.37
C GLU A 190 6.51 15.71 1.87
N ARG A 191 6.12 14.68 2.63
CA ARG A 191 6.42 14.56 4.06
C ARG A 191 7.58 13.62 4.39
N TYR A 192 8.28 13.09 3.39
CA TYR A 192 9.37 12.11 3.57
C TYR A 192 10.68 12.56 2.93
#